data_AF-A0A1V6N3W1-F1
#
_entry.id   AF-A0A1V6N3W1-F1
#
_cell.length_a   1.000
_cell.length_b   1.000
_cell.length_c   1.000
_cell.angle_alpha   90.00
_cell.angle_beta   90.00
_cell.angle_gamma   90.00
#
_symmetry.space_group_name_H-M   'P 1'
#
loop_
_entity.id
_entity.type
_entity.pdbx_description
1 polymer ?
#
loop_
_entity_poly.entity_id
_entity_poly.type
_entity_poly.pdbx_seq_one_letter_code
_entity_poly.pdbx_strand_id
1 'polypeptide(L)'
;MSEIADNVIFKKDSGEKINVLQKYVGLKARQGGILTVNFRTPNEDMDQIKHFFEGMKASEAIKYNIGETGDVDCYFKGVAPLLKQIDEAGFEYSFLSVTLQELKKDYDDDIPNGCSC
;
A
#
# COMPACT_ATOMS: atom_id res chain seq x y z
N MET A 1 -14.39 -13.11 -18.76
CA MET A 1 -13.71 -13.60 -17.54
C MET A 1 -13.31 -12.34 -16.81
N SER A 2 -13.84 -12.10 -15.61
CA SER A 2 -13.42 -10.91 -14.84
C SER A 2 -12.06 -11.23 -14.23
N GLU A 3 -11.00 -10.88 -14.96
CA GLU A 3 -9.65 -10.82 -14.42
C GLU A 3 -9.66 -9.72 -13.37
N ILE A 4 -9.86 -10.10 -12.11
CA ILE A 4 -9.62 -9.19 -10.99
C ILE A 4 -8.15 -8.81 -11.12
N ALA A 5 -7.87 -7.55 -11.43
CA ALA A 5 -6.52 -7.10 -11.67
C ALA A 5 -5.72 -7.31 -10.36
N ASP A 6 -4.79 -8.28 -10.29
CA ASP A 6 -4.10 -8.64 -9.04
C ASP A 6 -2.96 -7.65 -8.73
N ASN A 7 -3.26 -6.35 -8.82
CA ASN A 7 -2.32 -5.25 -8.68
C ASN A 7 -2.88 -4.14 -7.80
N VAL A 8 -1.98 -3.56 -7.03
CA VAL A 8 -2.19 -2.37 -6.22
C VAL A 8 -1.64 -1.19 -7.00
N ILE A 9 -2.51 -0.20 -7.24
CA ILE A 9 -2.20 1.01 -7.95
C ILE A 9 -2.10 2.14 -6.93
N PHE A 10 -0.95 2.81 -6.88
CA PHE A 10 -0.78 4.02 -6.08
C PHE A 10 -0.73 5.22 -7.02
N LYS A 11 -1.52 6.25 -6.72
CA LYS A 11 -1.63 7.49 -7.51
C LYS A 11 -1.31 8.67 -6.61
N LYS A 12 -0.35 9.50 -7.00
CA LYS A 12 -0.06 10.78 -6.33
C LYS A 12 -1.02 11.86 -6.82
N ASP A 13 -1.15 12.91 -6.04
CA ASP A 13 -1.82 14.15 -6.47
C ASP A 13 -1.15 14.77 -7.71
N SER A 14 0.19 14.65 -7.82
CA SER A 14 0.94 15.13 -8.99
C SER A 14 0.62 14.42 -10.31
N GLY A 15 -0.19 13.34 -10.29
CA GLY A 15 -0.57 12.57 -11.47
C GLY A 15 0.34 11.37 -11.77
N GLU A 16 1.44 11.21 -11.04
CA GLU A 16 2.27 10.00 -11.10
C GLU A 16 1.50 8.80 -10.53
N LYS A 17 1.64 7.64 -11.19
CA LYS A 17 1.07 6.39 -10.71
C LYS A 17 2.04 5.23 -10.85
N ILE A 18 1.99 4.30 -9.91
CA ILE A 18 2.77 3.05 -9.95
C ILE A 18 1.83 1.86 -9.75
N ASN A 19 2.07 0.79 -10.50
CA ASN A 19 1.34 -0.47 -10.39
C ASN A 19 2.28 -1.51 -9.81
N VAL A 20 1.86 -2.17 -8.74
CA VAL A 20 2.63 -3.22 -8.08
C VAL A 20 1.75 -4.45 -7.92
N LEU A 21 2.28 -5.65 -8.14
CA LEU A 21 1.50 -6.88 -7.99
C LEU A 21 1.12 -7.09 -6.52
N GLN A 22 -0.15 -7.39 -6.24
CA GLN A 22 -0.66 -7.54 -4.87
C GLN A 22 0.05 -8.65 -4.10
N LYS A 23 0.48 -9.73 -4.78
CA LYS A 23 1.32 -10.80 -4.19
C LYS A 23 2.62 -10.31 -3.53
N TYR A 24 3.12 -9.13 -3.94
CA TYR A 24 4.33 -8.51 -3.40
C TYR A 24 4.04 -7.38 -2.40
N VAL A 25 2.76 -7.10 -2.13
CA VAL A 25 2.31 -6.01 -1.26
C VAL A 25 1.55 -6.57 -0.07
N GLY A 26 2.09 -6.41 1.13
CA GLY A 26 1.41 -6.65 2.39
C GLY A 26 0.78 -5.36 2.91
N LEU A 27 -0.54 -5.34 3.07
CA LEU A 27 -1.26 -4.21 3.65
C LEU A 27 -1.59 -4.52 5.12
N LYS A 28 -1.20 -3.63 6.01
CA LYS A 28 -1.45 -3.76 7.45
C LYS A 28 -2.09 -2.49 7.99
N ALA A 29 -3.41 -2.51 8.07
CA ALA A 29 -4.17 -1.48 8.78
C ALA A 29 -3.89 -1.58 10.29
N ARG A 30 -3.70 -0.44 10.94
CA ARG A 30 -3.56 -0.27 12.38
C ARG A 30 -4.68 0.62 12.90
N GLN A 31 -5.01 0.46 14.18
CA GLN A 31 -5.97 1.33 14.85
C GLN A 31 -5.58 2.81 14.70
N GLY A 32 -6.60 3.66 14.50
CA GLY A 32 -6.42 5.09 14.27
C GLY A 32 -6.28 5.49 12.80
N GLY A 33 -6.59 4.60 11.86
CA GLY A 33 -6.55 4.90 10.42
C GLY A 33 -5.13 4.97 9.85
N ILE A 34 -4.17 4.30 10.49
CA ILE A 34 -2.79 4.20 9.98
C ILE A 34 -2.67 2.91 9.17
N LEU A 35 -2.28 3.02 7.91
CA LEU A 35 -2.06 1.89 7.01
C LEU A 35 -0.56 1.73 6.74
N THR A 36 0.01 0.59 7.08
CA THR A 36 1.39 0.24 6.71
C THR A 36 1.37 -0.65 5.48
N VAL A 37 2.06 -0.24 4.43
CA VAL A 37 2.22 -0.98 3.18
C VAL A 37 3.63 -1.54 3.12
N ASN A 38 3.75 -2.86 3.22
CA ASN A 38 5.02 -3.59 3.16
C ASN A 38 5.21 -4.17 1.76
N PHE A 39 6.16 -3.66 1.01
CA PHE A 39 6.56 -4.18 -0.28
C PHE A 39 7.66 -5.23 -0.09
N ARG A 40 7.52 -6.39 -0.74
CA ARG A 40 8.52 -7.45 -0.81
C ARG A 40 8.66 -7.91 -2.25
N THR A 41 9.74 -7.51 -2.92
CA THR A 41 9.98 -7.85 -4.32
C THR A 41 11.49 -8.07 -4.57
N PRO A 42 11.87 -8.88 -5.58
CA PRO A 42 13.24 -8.86 -6.12
C PRO A 42 13.65 -7.43 -6.56
N ASN A 43 14.94 -7.11 -6.46
CA ASN A 43 15.50 -5.74 -6.49
C ASN A 43 14.92 -4.79 -7.56
N GLU A 44 14.75 -5.23 -8.81
CA GLU A 44 14.44 -4.36 -9.96
C GLU A 44 13.15 -3.54 -9.80
N ASP A 45 12.06 -4.14 -9.30
CA ASP A 45 10.81 -3.42 -9.05
C ASP A 45 10.91 -2.49 -7.83
N MET A 46 11.79 -2.79 -6.87
CA MET A 46 11.85 -2.07 -5.62
C MET A 46 12.42 -0.66 -5.77
N ASP A 47 13.42 -0.48 -6.62
CA ASP A 47 14.00 0.84 -6.87
C ASP A 47 12.96 1.81 -7.44
N GLN A 48 12.07 1.34 -8.32
CA GLN A 48 10.97 2.15 -8.86
C GLN A 48 9.97 2.53 -7.77
N ILE A 49 9.57 1.57 -6.93
CA ILE A 49 8.66 1.81 -5.79
C ILE A 49 9.29 2.82 -4.83
N LYS A 50 10.55 2.61 -4.45
CA LYS A 50 11.29 3.51 -3.57
C LYS A 50 11.34 4.91 -4.16
N HIS A 51 11.70 5.07 -5.42
CA HIS A 51 11.79 6.39 -6.07
C HIS A 51 10.43 7.10 -6.07
N PHE A 52 9.35 6.36 -6.31
CA PHE A 52 7.99 6.89 -6.25
C PHE A 52 7.66 7.45 -4.85
N PHE A 53 7.94 6.72 -3.77
CA PHE A 53 7.61 7.17 -2.40
C PHE A 53 8.62 8.14 -1.80
N GLU A 54 9.91 8.06 -2.15
CA GLU A 54 10.98 8.93 -1.62
C GLU A 54 10.83 10.38 -2.10
N GLY A 55 10.26 10.59 -3.29
CA GLY A 55 9.94 11.94 -3.79
C GLY A 55 8.75 12.61 -3.11
N MET A 56 7.95 11.88 -2.32
CA MET A 56 6.76 12.42 -1.65
C MET A 56 7.09 13.07 -0.31
N LYS A 57 6.41 14.19 -0.03
CA LYS A 57 6.50 14.85 1.27
C LYS A 57 5.53 14.21 2.26
N ALA A 58 5.95 14.14 3.53
CA ALA A 58 5.04 13.78 4.60
C ALA A 58 3.82 14.73 4.60
N SER A 59 2.63 14.15 4.65
CA SER A 59 1.31 14.77 4.49
C SER A 59 0.85 15.05 3.05
N GLU A 60 1.53 14.52 2.03
CA GLU A 60 0.98 14.50 0.67
C GLU A 60 -0.25 13.59 0.55
N ALA A 61 -1.22 14.02 -0.26
CA ALA A 61 -2.37 13.20 -0.59
C ALA A 61 -1.98 12.13 -1.62
N ILE A 62 -2.30 10.88 -1.31
CA ILE A 62 -2.05 9.73 -2.15
C ILE A 62 -3.29 8.85 -2.17
N LYS A 63 -3.61 8.31 -3.33
CA LYS A 63 -4.71 7.36 -3.49
C LYS A 63 -4.15 5.99 -3.77
N TYR A 64 -4.72 4.97 -3.13
CA TYR A 64 -4.39 3.59 -3.47
C TYR A 64 -5.65 2.86 -3.93
N ASN A 65 -5.49 1.93 -4.86
CA ASN A 65 -6.58 1.09 -5.37
C ASN A 65 -6.06 -0.34 -5.48
N ILE A 66 -6.77 -1.29 -4.89
CA ILE A 66 -6.37 -2.70 -4.84
C ILE A 66 -7.32 -3.45 -5.76
N GLY A 67 -6.81 -4.01 -6.86
CA GLY A 67 -7.62 -4.77 -7.80
C GLY A 67 -8.91 -4.11 -8.26
N GLU A 68 -8.83 -2.81 -8.51
CA GLU A 68 -9.93 -1.98 -9.00
C GLU A 68 -11.17 -1.97 -8.07
N THR A 69 -11.00 -2.30 -6.78
CA THR A 69 -12.10 -2.27 -5.80
C THR A 69 -12.56 -0.84 -5.46
N GLY A 70 -11.71 0.15 -5.73
CA GLY A 70 -12.01 1.56 -5.49
C GLY A 70 -10.78 2.34 -5.06
N ASP A 71 -10.74 3.63 -5.39
CA ASP A 71 -9.67 4.53 -4.94
C ASP A 71 -9.92 4.98 -3.50
N VAL A 72 -8.93 4.73 -2.63
CA VAL A 72 -8.94 5.13 -1.23
C VAL A 72 -7.99 6.31 -1.02
N ASP A 73 -8.52 7.45 -0.60
CA ASP A 73 -7.74 8.64 -0.28
C ASP A 73 -6.99 8.49 1.05
N CYS A 74 -5.69 8.74 1.01
CA CYS A 74 -4.78 8.66 2.14
C CYS A 74 -3.83 9.84 2.18
N TYR A 75 -3.21 10.04 3.33
CA TYR A 75 -2.03 10.86 3.49
C TYR A 75 -0.79 10.02 3.63
N PHE A 76 0.22 10.31 2.82
CA PHE A 76 1.54 9.74 3.01
C PHE A 76 2.15 10.28 4.31
N LYS A 77 2.60 9.40 5.21
CA LYS A 77 3.27 9.80 6.46
C LYS A 77 4.77 9.70 6.38
N GLY A 78 5.25 8.71 5.64
CA GLY A 78 6.68 8.50 5.46
C GLY A 78 6.97 7.10 4.91
N VAL A 79 8.23 6.90 4.54
CA VAL A 79 8.75 5.63 4.07
C VAL A 79 9.87 5.18 5.00
N ALA A 80 9.85 3.92 5.38
CA ALA A 80 10.90 3.27 6.15
C ALA A 80 12.13 3.01 5.27
N PRO A 81 13.32 2.89 5.86
CA PRO A 81 14.53 2.55 5.11
C PRO A 81 14.35 1.23 4.35
N LEU A 82 14.93 1.18 3.15
CA LEU A 82 14.97 -0.03 2.35
C LEU A 82 15.84 -1.08 3.04
N LEU A 83 15.28 -2.26 3.29
CA LEU A 83 16.00 -3.40 3.83
C LEU A 83 16.28 -4.40 2.70
N LYS A 84 17.53 -4.80 2.54
CA LYS A 84 17.92 -5.87 1.61
C LYS A 84 18.19 -7.12 2.42
N GLN A 85 17.56 -8.23 2.04
CA GLN A 85 17.71 -9.51 2.72
C GLN A 85 17.98 -10.59 1.68
N ILE A 86 18.90 -11.48 2.01
CA ILE A 86 19.23 -12.64 1.19
C ILE A 86 18.56 -13.83 1.85
N ASP A 87 17.74 -14.55 1.10
CA ASP A 87 17.11 -15.78 1.56
C ASP A 87 18.14 -16.92 1.65
N GLU A 88 17.83 -18.01 2.34
CA GLU A 88 18.76 -19.14 2.53
C GLU A 88 19.16 -19.81 1.20
N ALA A 89 18.32 -19.64 0.17
CA ALA A 89 18.58 -20.09 -1.20
C ALA A 89 19.44 -19.11 -2.04
N GLY A 90 19.92 -18.00 -1.46
CA GLY A 90 20.77 -17.02 -2.14
C GLY A 90 20.01 -15.98 -2.99
N PHE A 91 18.69 -15.90 -2.85
CA PHE A 91 17.87 -14.90 -3.56
C PHE A 91 17.82 -13.58 -2.79
N GLU A 92 18.17 -12.49 -3.46
CA GLU A 92 18.10 -11.14 -2.90
C GLU A 92 16.69 -10.58 -3.00
N TYR A 93 16.07 -10.33 -1.85
CA TYR A 93 14.79 -9.64 -1.72
C TYR A 93 15.00 -8.29 -1.07
N SER A 94 14.30 -7.30 -1.61
CA SER A 94 14.24 -5.99 -1.02
C SER A 94 12.89 -5.81 -0.33
N PHE A 95 12.90 -5.14 0.83
CA PHE A 95 11.75 -4.85 1.65
C PHE A 95 11.65 -3.34 1.87
N LEU A 96 10.48 -2.77 1.58
CA LEU A 96 10.20 -1.36 1.80
C LEU A 96 8.90 -1.25 2.57
N SER A 97 8.87 -0.46 3.64
CA SER A 97 7.65 -0.25 4.41
C SER A 97 7.21 1.20 4.29
N VAL A 98 6.05 1.44 3.70
CA VAL A 98 5.47 2.78 3.59
C VAL A 98 4.39 2.93 4.64
N THR A 99 4.38 4.06 5.32
CA THR A 99 3.31 4.41 6.27
C THR A 99 2.40 5.44 5.62
N LEU A 100 1.14 5.07 5.50
CA LEU A 100 0.04 5.90 5.04
C LEU A 100 -0.94 6.10 6.19
N GLN A 101 -1.73 7.16 6.12
CA GLN A 101 -2.85 7.40 7.01
C GLN A 101 -4.10 7.56 6.15
N GLU A 102 -5.04 6.64 6.30
CA GLU A 102 -6.33 6.74 5.64
C GLU A 102 -7.07 7.98 6.16
N LEU A 103 -7.53 8.79 5.22
CA LEU A 103 -8.52 9.82 5.50
C LEU A 103 -9.81 9.07 5.76
N LYS A 104 -10.17 8.86 7.04
CA LYS A 104 -11.43 8.20 7.43
C LYS A 104 -12.56 8.60 6.48
N LYS A 105 -12.94 7.71 5.56
CA LYS A 105 -14.35 7.51 5.27
C LYS A 105 -14.82 6.63 6.39
N ASP A 106 -15.69 7.20 7.19
CA ASP A 106 -16.56 6.53 8.12
C ASP A 106 -17.30 5.40 7.36
N TYR A 107 -16.64 4.27 7.13
CA TYR A 107 -17.33 3.00 7.00
C TYR A 107 -17.60 2.60 8.43
N ASP A 108 -18.67 3.19 8.93
CA ASP A 108 -19.51 2.67 9.98
C ASP A 108 -19.74 1.18 9.70
N ASP A 109 -18.85 0.34 10.24
CA ASP A 109 -19.16 -1.06 10.55
C ASP A 109 -20.03 -1.07 11.83
N ASP A 110 -21.07 -0.24 11.86
CA ASP A 110 -22.23 -0.42 12.73
C ASP A 110 -23.32 -1.05 11.87
N ILE A 111 -23.11 -2.32 11.51
CA ILE A 111 -24.22 -3.25 11.64
C ILE A 111 -23.80 -4.27 12.69
N PRO A 112 -24.00 -3.99 13.98
CA PRO A 112 -24.32 -5.06 14.90
C PRO A 112 -25.57 -5.71 14.30
N ASN A 113 -25.40 -6.86 13.63
CA ASN A 113 -26.53 -7.71 13.31
C ASN A 113 -27.07 -8.23 14.65
N GLY A 114 -27.87 -7.39 15.30
CA GLY A 114 -28.84 -7.78 16.29
C GLY A 114 -29.87 -8.65 15.58
N CYS A 115 -29.59 -9.94 15.47
CA CYS A 115 -30.64 -10.92 15.30
C CYS A 115 -31.09 -11.33 16.71
N SER A 116 -32.00 -10.54 17.28
CA SER A 116 -32.88 -11.03 18.33
C SER A 116 -33.85 -12.01 17.68
N CYS A 117 -33.78 -13.28 18.05
CA CYS A 117 -34.86 -14.25 17.97
C CYS A 117 -34.72 -15.21 19.16
#